data_AF-A0A7H4PEN1-F1
#
_entry.id   AF-A0A7H4PEN1-F1
#
_cell.length_a   1.000
_cell.length_b   1.000
_cell.length_c   1.000
_cell.angle_alpha   90.00
_cell.angle_beta   90.00
_cell.angle_gamma   90.00
#
_symmetry.space_group_name_H-M   'P 1'
#
loop_
_entity.id
_entity.type
_entity.pdbx_description
1 polymer ?
#
loop_
_entity_poly.entity_id
_entity_poly.type
_entity_poly.pdbx_seq_one_letter_code
_entity_poly.pdbx_strand_id
1 'polypeptide(L)'
;MSRLLAAITLPLSIALTIIVTIICSVPIIVAGLIKLLVPIPAVWRSISVFCNFMMYCWCEGLALLLPLNPWLKWDVQGLDGLNKKNWYLLISNHHSWADIVVLCVLFRKHIR
;
A
#
# COMPACT_ATOMS: atom_id res chain seq x y z
N MET A 1 -11.66 21.18 11.67
CA MET A 1 -10.83 20.57 12.72
C MET A 1 -10.27 21.66 13.62
N SER A 2 -10.31 21.55 14.95
CA SER A 2 -9.58 22.49 15.81
C SER A 2 -8.07 22.34 15.59
N ARG A 3 -7.30 23.42 15.74
CA ARG A 3 -5.83 23.37 15.55
C ARG A 3 -5.16 22.31 16.44
N LEU A 4 -5.73 22.07 17.62
CA LEU A 4 -5.29 21.04 18.56
C LEU A 4 -5.47 19.62 18.00
N LEU A 5 -6.63 19.32 17.41
CA LEU A 5 -6.87 18.01 16.80
C LEU A 5 -5.89 17.76 15.65
N ALA A 6 -5.64 18.76 14.80
CA ALA A 6 -4.65 18.63 13.72
C ALA A 6 -3.22 18.36 14.24
N ALA A 7 -2.84 19.03 15.34
CA ALA A 7 -1.54 18.83 15.99
C ALA A 7 -1.36 17.43 16.59
N ILE A 8 -2.44 16.72 16.92
CA ILE A 8 -2.42 15.35 17.44
C ILE A 8 -2.53 14.33 16.29
N THR A 9 -3.44 14.55 15.34
CA THR A 9 -3.70 13.60 14.26
C THR A 9 -2.50 13.46 13.33
N LEU A 10 -1.74 14.54 13.08
CA LEU A 10 -0.57 14.50 12.20
C LEU A 10 0.54 13.56 12.73
N PRO A 11 1.11 13.75 13.94
CA PRO A 11 2.15 12.85 14.45
C PRO A 11 1.64 11.43 14.64
N LEU A 12 0.37 11.25 15.03
CA LEU A 12 -0.25 9.93 15.13
C LEU A 12 -0.30 9.23 13.76
N SER A 13 -0.75 9.93 12.71
CA SER A 13 -0.83 9.38 11.36
C SER A 13 0.55 8.99 10.83
N ILE A 14 1.57 9.82 11.10
CA ILE A 14 2.96 9.55 10.72
C ILE A 14 3.46 8.29 11.46
N ALA A 15 3.31 8.24 12.78
CA ALA A 15 3.76 7.10 13.59
C ALA A 15 3.10 5.79 13.13
N LEU A 16 1.78 5.80 12.94
CA LEU A 16 1.04 4.63 12.46
C LEU A 16 1.48 4.20 11.06
N THR A 17 1.71 5.16 10.16
CA THR A 17 2.21 4.88 8.79
C THR A 17 3.58 4.22 8.82
N ILE A 18 4.49 4.71 9.68
CA ILE A 18 5.81 4.12 9.87
C ILE A 18 5.68 2.69 10.41
N ILE A 19 4.86 2.47 11.43
CA ILE A 19 4.64 1.15 12.03
C ILE A 19 4.10 0.16 11.00
N VAL A 20 3.05 0.52 10.25
CA VAL A 20 2.48 -0.33 9.19
C VAL A 20 3.53 -0.64 8.13
N THR A 21 4.33 0.35 7.74
CA THR A 21 5.38 0.18 6.74
C THR A 21 6.49 -0.76 7.23
N ILE A 22 6.96 -0.62 8.47
CA ILE A 22 7.97 -1.51 9.06
C ILE A 22 7.44 -2.94 9.16
N ILE A 23 6.23 -3.12 9.72
CA ILE A 23 5.61 -4.44 9.90
C ILE A 23 5.44 -5.16 8.56
N CYS A 24 5.17 -4.43 7.47
CA CYS A 24 4.99 -5.04 6.15
C CYS A 24 6.31 -5.24 5.39
N SER A 25 7.21 -4.25 5.41
CA SER A 25 8.44 -4.26 4.61
C SER A 25 9.53 -5.18 5.16
N VAL A 26 9.72 -5.23 6.49
CA VAL A 26 10.78 -6.06 7.10
C VAL A 26 10.60 -7.55 6.75
N PRO A 27 9.39 -8.15 6.90
CA PRO A 27 9.17 -9.53 6.49
C PRO A 27 9.37 -9.75 4.98
N ILE A 28 8.99 -8.78 4.13
CA ILE A 28 9.22 -8.86 2.68
C ILE A 28 10.71 -8.90 2.38
N ILE A 29 11.52 -8.05 3.02
CA ILE A 29 12.97 -8.02 2.83
C ILE A 29 13.59 -9.34 3.25
N VAL A 30 13.22 -9.85 4.44
CA VAL A 30 13.72 -11.15 4.93
C VAL A 30 13.32 -12.29 3.98
N ALA A 31 12.07 -12.34 3.52
CA ALA A 31 11.62 -13.33 2.56
C ALA A 31 12.34 -13.19 1.21
N GLY A 32 12.62 -11.96 0.76
CA GLY A 32 13.41 -11.67 -0.44
C GLY A 32 14.84 -12.21 -0.35
N LEU A 33 15.49 -12.08 0.81
CA LEU A 33 16.81 -12.66 1.07
C LEU A 33 16.77 -14.20 1.00
N ILE A 34 15.74 -14.84 1.57
CA ILE A 34 15.56 -16.29 1.49
C ILE A 34 15.38 -16.72 0.02
N LYS A 35 14.55 -16.00 -0.75
CA LYS A 35 14.32 -16.25 -2.17
C LYS A 35 15.62 -16.19 -2.98
N LEU A 36 16.48 -15.21 -2.67
CA LEU A 36 17.77 -15.05 -3.33
C LEU A 36 18.74 -16.21 -3.04
N LEU A 37 18.75 -16.71 -1.80
CA LEU A 37 19.70 -17.75 -1.36
C LEU A 37 19.26 -19.17 -1.72
N VAL A 38 17.95 -19.43 -1.87
CA VAL A 38 17.40 -20.79 -2.06
C VAL A 38 16.82 -20.93 -3.47
N PRO A 39 17.49 -21.61 -4.41
CA PRO A 39 17.03 -21.73 -5.81
C PRO A 39 16.00 -22.86 -6.01
N ILE A 40 14.95 -22.89 -5.18
CA ILE A 40 13.90 -23.91 -5.24
C ILE A 40 12.62 -23.26 -5.79
N PRO A 41 12.10 -23.68 -6.95
CA PRO A 41 10.92 -23.06 -7.56
C PRO A 41 9.68 -23.03 -6.67
N ALA A 42 9.45 -24.06 -5.86
CA ALA A 42 8.35 -24.11 -4.90
C ALA A 42 8.48 -23.01 -3.82
N VAL A 43 9.69 -22.84 -3.27
CA VAL A 43 9.99 -21.80 -2.26
C VAL A 43 9.80 -20.41 -2.85
N TRP A 44 10.25 -20.19 -4.09
CA TRP A 44 10.07 -18.91 -4.78
C TRP A 44 8.61 -18.53 -4.98
N ARG A 45 7.76 -19.51 -5.35
CA ARG A 45 6.32 -19.29 -5.51
C ARG A 45 5.68 -18.93 -4.17
N SER A 46 5.97 -19.69 -3.12
CA SER A 46 5.44 -19.42 -1.77
C SER A 46 5.86 -18.05 -1.25
N ILE A 47 7.13 -17.67 -1.41
CA ILE A 47 7.61 -16.34 -1.03
C ILE A 47 6.93 -15.24 -1.84
N SER A 48 6.72 -15.44 -3.14
CA SER A 48 6.07 -14.42 -3.99
C SER A 48 4.61 -14.22 -3.59
N VAL A 49 3.89 -15.31 -3.26
CA VAL A 49 2.51 -15.24 -2.71
C VAL A 49 2.49 -14.49 -1.38
N PHE A 50 3.45 -14.79 -0.49
CA PHE A 50 3.59 -14.09 0.80
C PHE A 50 3.88 -12.60 0.63
N CYS A 51 4.85 -12.23 -0.22
CA CYS A 51 5.18 -10.82 -0.47
C CYS A 51 4.00 -10.05 -1.06
N ASN A 52 3.24 -10.67 -1.97
CA ASN A 52 2.02 -10.05 -2.51
C ASN A 52 0.96 -9.84 -1.43
N PHE A 53 0.80 -10.81 -0.51
CA PHE A 53 -0.09 -10.66 0.63
C PHE A 53 0.36 -9.51 1.56
N MET A 54 1.64 -9.43 1.90
CA MET A 54 2.18 -8.34 2.73
C MET A 54 2.03 -6.96 2.06
N MET A 55 2.21 -6.88 0.73
CA MET A 55 1.94 -5.66 -0.04
C MET A 55 0.46 -5.26 0.04
N TYR A 56 -0.46 -6.22 -0.09
CA TYR A 56 -1.88 -5.97 0.07
C TYR A 56 -2.23 -5.47 1.48
N CYS A 57 -1.67 -6.09 2.53
CA CYS A 57 -1.82 -5.64 3.92
C CYS A 57 -1.32 -4.21 4.11
N TRP A 58 -0.20 -3.84 3.48
CA TRP A 58 0.32 -2.48 3.50
C TRP A 58 -0.64 -1.49 2.83
N CYS A 59 -1.14 -1.79 1.61
CA CYS A 59 -2.10 -0.92 0.93
C CYS A 59 -3.40 -0.75 1.75
N GLU A 60 -3.93 -1.82 2.36
CA GLU A 60 -5.13 -1.73 3.23
C GLU A 60 -4.86 -0.92 4.49
N GLY A 61 -3.71 -1.12 5.15
CA GLY A 61 -3.31 -0.35 6.32
C GLY A 61 -3.23 1.16 6.02
N LEU A 62 -2.61 1.54 4.91
CA LEU A 62 -2.59 2.94 4.47
C LEU A 62 -3.98 3.48 4.15
N ALA A 63 -4.84 2.68 3.53
CA ALA A 63 -6.21 3.07 3.24
C ALA A 63 -7.03 3.34 4.52
N LEU A 64 -6.75 2.62 5.62
CA LEU A 64 -7.37 2.85 6.92
C LEU A 64 -6.83 4.10 7.63
N LEU A 65 -5.60 4.52 7.33
CA LEU A 65 -4.98 5.70 7.94
C LEU A 65 -5.33 7.01 7.22
N LEU A 66 -5.57 6.98 5.90
CA LEU A 66 -5.90 8.19 5.13
C LEU A 66 -7.11 8.99 5.63
N PRO A 67 -8.19 8.37 6.15
CA PRO A 67 -9.29 9.09 6.79
C PRO A 67 -8.91 9.95 8.01
N LEU A 68 -7.73 9.73 8.61
CA LEU A 68 -7.22 10.60 9.70
C LEU A 68 -6.91 12.02 9.21
N ASN A 69 -6.78 12.22 7.89
CA ASN A 69 -6.71 13.54 7.27
C ASN A 69 -8.08 13.93 6.69
N PRO A 70 -8.93 14.66 7.44
CA PRO A 70 -10.28 15.02 6.98
C PRO A 70 -10.29 16.04 5.84
N TRP A 71 -9.14 16.67 5.54
CA TRP A 71 -9.02 17.61 4.43
C TRP A 71 -8.73 16.91 3.10
N LEU A 72 -8.36 15.63 3.13
CA LEU A 72 -8.15 14.84 1.94
C LEU A 72 -9.48 14.61 1.23
N LYS A 73 -9.62 15.24 0.06
CA LYS A 73 -10.76 15.03 -0.83
C LYS A 73 -10.26 14.32 -2.09
N TRP A 74 -10.95 13.26 -2.46
CA TRP A 74 -10.69 12.52 -3.68
C TRP A 74 -11.57 13.07 -4.78
N ASP A 75 -10.95 13.53 -5.87
CA ASP A 75 -11.60 13.74 -7.16
C ASP A 75 -11.00 12.70 -8.11
N VAL A 76 -11.76 11.66 -8.42
CA VAL A 76 -11.28 10.49 -9.15
C VAL A 76 -12.27 10.17 -10.25
N GLN A 77 -11.75 10.01 -11.47
CA GLN A 77 -12.52 9.74 -12.67
C GLN A 77 -12.03 8.45 -13.32
N GLY A 78 -12.93 7.73 -14.01
CA GLY A 78 -12.55 6.56 -14.83
C GLY A 78 -12.24 5.27 -14.05
N LEU A 79 -12.75 5.11 -12.83
CA LEU A 79 -12.67 3.83 -12.11
C LEU A 79 -13.70 2.79 -12.58
N ASP A 80 -14.73 3.23 -13.30
CA ASP A 80 -15.79 2.38 -13.81
C ASP A 80 -15.27 1.38 -14.86
N GLY A 81 -15.79 0.16 -14.84
CA GLY A 81 -15.42 -0.91 -15.79
C GLY A 81 -14.14 -1.67 -15.45
N LEU A 82 -13.40 -1.27 -14.41
CA LEU A 82 -12.27 -2.05 -13.89
C LEU A 82 -12.74 -3.39 -13.30
N ASN A 83 -11.99 -4.44 -13.56
CA ASN A 83 -12.32 -5.81 -13.19
C ASN A 83 -11.11 -6.56 -12.63
N LYS A 84 -11.23 -7.09 -11.41
CA LYS A 84 -10.21 -7.88 -10.69
C LYS A 84 -9.73 -9.15 -11.39
N LYS A 85 -10.39 -9.59 -12.47
CA LYS A 85 -9.99 -10.78 -13.25
C LYS A 85 -9.02 -10.47 -14.39
N ASN A 86 -8.81 -9.19 -14.73
CA ASN A 86 -7.92 -8.78 -15.82
C ASN A 86 -6.60 -8.23 -15.26
N TRP A 87 -5.57 -8.24 -16.10
CA TRP A 87 -4.27 -7.64 -15.80
C TRP A 87 -4.25 -6.19 -16.26
N TYR A 88 -3.71 -5.30 -15.43
CA TYR A 88 -3.56 -3.88 -15.72
C TYR A 88 -2.14 -3.43 -15.44
N LEU A 89 -1.61 -2.54 -16.29
CA LEU A 89 -0.41 -1.78 -15.99
C LEU A 89 -0.82 -0.41 -15.48
N LEU A 90 -0.61 -0.16 -14.19
CA LEU A 90 -0.82 1.15 -13.59
C LEU A 90 0.38 2.05 -13.90
N ILE A 91 0.11 3.22 -14.46
CA ILE A 91 1.12 4.23 -14.75
C ILE A 91 0.66 5.55 -14.11
N SER A 92 1.57 6.19 -13.38
CA SER A 92 1.38 7.55 -12.87
C SER A 92 2.47 8.47 -13.42
N ASN A 93 2.20 9.76 -13.37
CA ASN A 93 3.28 10.76 -13.31
C ASN A 93 4.10 10.55 -12.01
N HIS A 94 5.27 11.19 -11.92
CA HIS A 94 6.12 11.11 -10.73
C HIS A 94 6.25 12.48 -10.08
N HIS A 95 5.30 12.80 -9.20
CA HIS A 95 5.28 14.06 -8.45
C HIS A 95 5.69 13.89 -7.01
N SER A 96 5.42 12.74 -6.41
CA SER A 96 5.71 12.54 -4.99
C SER A 96 5.76 11.07 -4.58
N TRP A 97 6.33 10.83 -3.41
CA TRP A 97 6.23 9.53 -2.74
C TRP A 97 4.77 9.07 -2.52
N ALA A 98 3.81 10.00 -2.46
CA ALA A 98 2.40 9.67 -2.29
C ALA A 98 1.81 8.99 -3.53
N ASP A 99 2.46 9.04 -4.69
CA ASP A 99 1.95 8.46 -5.94
C ASP A 99 1.70 6.94 -5.77
N ILE A 100 2.64 6.22 -5.13
CA ILE A 100 2.49 4.79 -4.81
C ILE A 100 1.30 4.55 -3.88
N VAL A 101 1.14 5.40 -2.86
CA VAL A 101 0.05 5.29 -1.88
C VAL A 101 -1.30 5.52 -2.56
N VAL A 102 -1.40 6.54 -3.41
CA VAL A 102 -2.60 6.86 -4.18
C VAL A 102 -2.99 5.69 -5.09
N LEU A 103 -2.03 5.16 -5.86
CA LEU A 103 -2.26 4.01 -6.74
C LEU A 103 -2.72 2.78 -5.94
N CYS A 104 -2.02 2.43 -4.86
CA CYS A 104 -2.43 1.35 -3.94
C CYS A 104 -3.88 1.56 -3.48
N VAL A 105 -4.17 2.71 -2.90
CA VAL A 105 -5.41 2.92 -2.15
C VAL A 105 -6.61 3.01 -3.08
N LEU A 106 -6.51 3.74 -4.19
CA LEU A 106 -7.64 3.89 -5.11
C LEU A 106 -7.94 2.59 -5.85
N PHE A 107 -6.93 1.85 -6.28
CA PHE A 107 -7.12 0.68 -7.15
C PHE A 107 -7.26 -0.65 -6.41
N ARG A 108 -6.88 -0.78 -5.13
CA ARG A 108 -6.95 -2.06 -4.36
C ARG A 108 -8.30 -2.79 -4.42
N LYS A 109 -9.41 -2.04 -4.56
CA LYS A 109 -10.78 -2.61 -4.62
C LYS A 109 -11.26 -2.87 -6.04
N HIS A 110 -10.52 -2.42 -7.06
CA HIS A 110 -10.92 -2.46 -8.47
C HIS A 110 -10.08 -3.45 -9.28
N ILE A 111 -8.81 -3.64 -8.91
CA ILE A 111 -7.87 -4.57 -9.58
C ILE A 111 -7.24 -5.52 -8.55
N ARG A 112 -6.60 -6.60 -9.02
CA ARG A 112 -5.91 -7.60 -8.17
C ARG A 112 -4.47 -7.79 -8.62
#